data_AF-A0A7S0PX79-F1
#
_entry.id   AF-A0A7S0PX79-F1
#
_cell.length_a   1.000
_cell.length_b   1.000
_cell.length_c   1.000
_cell.angle_alpha   90.00
_cell.angle_beta   90.00
_cell.angle_gamma   90.00
#
_symmetry.space_group_name_H-M   'P 1'
#
loop_
_entity.id
_entity.type
_entity.pdbx_description
1 polymer ?
#
loop_
_entity_poly.entity_id
_entity_poly.type
_entity_poly.pdbx_seq_one_letter_code
_entity_poly.pdbx_strand_id
1 'polypeptide(L)'
;DNYKLNNDDMARSSMGKEENTWSCDQRIHDNLEQCFGMKLPGPITPPVTTEGDENMEDIHTSHNQHDCAICYGHELTIQGDDDNDDDGQSHHDESSYNVQLPEIRCENGPCGRLYHQSCLYEWLQSLPASRKCFDELIGTCPYCSELISVSMTTAGTI
;
A
#
# COMPACT_ATOMS: atom_id res chain seq x y z
N ASP A 1 22.05 -22.96 15.81
CA ASP A 1 20.70 -22.36 15.67
C ASP A 1 20.58 -21.69 14.31
N ASN A 2 19.78 -22.30 13.44
CA ASN A 2 19.60 -21.89 12.04
C ASN A 2 18.78 -20.59 12.00
N TYR A 3 19.46 -19.47 11.72
CA TYR A 3 18.81 -18.21 11.39
C TYR A 3 17.96 -18.40 10.13
N LYS A 4 16.66 -18.11 10.25
CA LYS A 4 15.78 -17.84 9.11
C LYS A 4 16.44 -16.72 8.29
N LEU A 5 17.01 -17.08 7.14
CA LEU A 5 17.32 -16.09 6.11
C LEU A 5 15.98 -15.55 5.65
N ASN A 6 15.75 -14.25 5.86
CA ASN A 6 14.54 -13.59 5.43
C ASN A 6 14.47 -13.64 3.90
N ASN A 7 13.26 -13.64 3.34
CA ASN A 7 13.04 -13.66 1.89
C ASN A 7 13.81 -12.54 1.18
N ASP A 8 13.98 -11.41 1.86
CA ASP A 8 14.74 -10.24 1.40
C ASP A 8 16.24 -10.52 1.25
N ASP A 9 16.83 -11.34 2.13
CA ASP A 9 18.25 -11.73 2.05
C ASP A 9 18.50 -12.65 0.85
N MET A 10 17.54 -13.52 0.54
CA MET A 10 17.59 -14.38 -0.65
C MET A 10 17.46 -13.54 -1.93
N ALA A 11 16.53 -12.58 -1.96
CA ALA A 11 16.35 -11.69 -3.11
C ALA A 11 17.60 -10.85 -3.38
N ARG A 12 18.21 -10.27 -2.34
CA ARG A 12 19.46 -9.50 -2.45
C ARG A 12 20.63 -10.34 -2.94
N SER A 13 20.75 -11.57 -2.45
CA SER A 13 21.81 -12.50 -2.86
C SER A 13 21.65 -12.98 -4.30
N SER A 14 20.42 -13.09 -4.80
CA SER A 14 20.15 -13.52 -6.17
C SER A 14 20.42 -12.43 -7.22
N MET A 15 20.25 -11.15 -6.90
CA MET A 15 20.52 -10.05 -7.84
C MET A 15 22.00 -9.86 -8.20
N GLY A 16 22.92 -10.30 -7.35
CA GLY A 16 24.37 -10.09 -7.49
C GLY A 16 25.15 -11.22 -8.17
N LYS A 17 24.49 -12.22 -8.78
CA LYS A 17 25.19 -13.36 -9.37
C LYS A 17 25.69 -13.06 -10.79
N GLU A 18 26.89 -13.52 -11.10
CA GLU A 18 27.56 -13.38 -12.41
C GLU A 18 26.81 -14.06 -13.56
N GLU A 19 25.86 -14.94 -13.23
CA GLU A 19 24.99 -15.67 -14.17
C GLU A 19 23.66 -14.94 -14.49
N ASN A 20 23.41 -13.76 -13.91
CA ASN A 20 22.23 -12.95 -14.25
C ASN A 20 22.46 -12.24 -15.58
N THR A 21 22.11 -12.90 -16.68
CA THR A 21 22.13 -12.30 -18.02
C THR A 21 20.87 -11.47 -18.24
N TRP A 22 20.86 -10.26 -17.69
CA TRP A 22 19.80 -9.30 -18.02
C TRP A 22 19.82 -9.01 -19.53
N SER A 23 18.73 -9.33 -20.22
CA SER A 23 18.58 -9.05 -21.65
C SER A 23 17.67 -7.86 -21.90
N CYS A 24 18.06 -6.96 -22.82
CA CYS A 24 17.20 -5.86 -23.27
C CYS A 24 16.09 -6.31 -24.22
N ASP A 25 16.25 -7.48 -24.84
CA ASP A 25 15.32 -8.03 -25.83
C ASP A 25 14.21 -8.89 -25.18
N GLN A 26 14.30 -9.09 -23.87
CA GLN A 26 13.39 -9.89 -23.08
C GLN A 26 12.46 -8.98 -22.25
N ARG A 27 11.24 -9.45 -21.96
CA ARG A 27 10.35 -8.71 -21.07
C ARG A 27 10.97 -8.64 -19.69
N ILE A 28 10.81 -7.49 -19.03
CA ILE A 28 11.26 -7.27 -17.65
C ILE A 28 10.76 -8.38 -16.72
N HIS A 29 9.50 -8.80 -16.88
CA HIS A 29 8.92 -9.91 -16.13
C HIS A 29 9.77 -11.18 -16.18
N ASP A 30 10.20 -11.58 -17.38
CA ASP A 30 10.94 -12.81 -17.59
C ASP A 30 12.39 -12.67 -17.09
N ASN A 31 12.98 -11.47 -17.16
CA ASN A 31 14.28 -11.18 -16.54
C ASN A 31 14.19 -11.33 -15.02
N LEU A 32 13.13 -10.79 -14.39
CA LEU A 32 12.94 -10.89 -12.95
C LEU A 32 12.75 -12.35 -12.51
N GLU A 33 11.98 -13.15 -13.24
CA GLU A 33 11.82 -14.58 -12.93
C GLU A 33 13.16 -15.34 -13.01
N GLN A 34 14.02 -15.02 -13.99
CA GLN A 34 15.35 -15.60 -14.09
C GLN A 34 16.26 -15.14 -12.94
N CYS A 35 16.25 -13.84 -12.62
CA CYS A 35 17.01 -13.30 -11.50
C CYS A 35 16.60 -13.93 -10.16
N PHE A 36 15.31 -14.12 -9.91
CA PHE A 36 14.82 -14.70 -8.66
C PHE A 36 14.79 -16.24 -8.68
N GLY A 37 14.95 -16.87 -9.85
CA GLY A 37 14.86 -18.32 -10.01
C GLY A 37 13.48 -18.89 -9.67
N MET A 38 12.42 -18.09 -9.77
CA MET A 38 11.04 -18.46 -9.45
C MET A 38 10.05 -17.79 -10.39
N LYS A 39 8.86 -18.39 -10.54
CA LYS A 39 7.74 -17.74 -11.22
C LYS A 39 7.18 -16.63 -10.34
N LEU A 40 6.99 -15.45 -10.92
CA LEU A 40 6.37 -14.34 -10.19
C LEU A 40 4.89 -14.64 -9.97
N PRO A 41 4.31 -14.26 -8.81
CA PRO A 41 2.88 -14.38 -8.59
C PRO A 41 2.13 -13.64 -9.70
N GLY A 42 1.20 -14.33 -10.35
CA GLY A 42 0.34 -13.71 -11.35
C GLY A 42 -0.55 -12.62 -10.75
N PRO A 43 -1.15 -11.76 -11.59
CA PRO A 43 -2.15 -10.80 -11.13
C PRO A 43 -3.20 -11.52 -10.29
N ILE A 44 -3.49 -10.99 -9.10
CA ILE A 44 -4.54 -11.50 -8.23
C ILE A 44 -5.86 -11.26 -8.98
N THR A 45 -6.36 -12.28 -9.65
CA THR A 45 -7.71 -12.24 -10.24
C THR A 45 -8.69 -12.57 -9.12
N PRO A 46 -9.81 -11.83 -8.99
CA PRO A 46 -10.84 -12.19 -8.03
C PRO A 46 -11.32 -13.62 -8.33
N PRO A 47 -11.67 -14.42 -7.31
CA PRO A 47 -12.14 -15.78 -7.52
C PRO A 47 -13.40 -15.74 -8.40
N VAL A 48 -13.32 -16.38 -9.57
CA VAL A 48 -14.48 -16.69 -10.40
C VAL A 48 -15.43 -17.54 -9.57
N THR A 49 -16.50 -16.94 -9.04
CA THR A 49 -17.60 -17.70 -8.47
C THR A 49 -18.32 -18.36 -9.63
N THR A 50 -18.18 -19.68 -9.70
CA THR A 50 -19.03 -20.52 -10.52
C THR A 50 -20.48 -20.34 -10.07
N GLU A 51 -21.34 -20.32 -11.07
CA GLU A 51 -22.65 -19.69 -11.08
C GLU A 51 -23.70 -20.53 -10.35
N GLY A 52 -24.56 -19.88 -9.56
CA GLY A 52 -25.83 -20.45 -9.11
C GLY A 52 -26.11 -20.35 -7.61
N ASP A 53 -26.56 -19.17 -7.14
CA ASP A 53 -27.72 -19.14 -6.26
C ASP A 53 -28.39 -17.76 -6.33
N GLU A 54 -29.63 -17.75 -6.78
CA GLU A 54 -30.47 -16.59 -7.00
C GLU A 54 -31.41 -16.43 -5.80
N ASN A 55 -30.96 -15.73 -4.75
CA ASN A 55 -31.85 -15.16 -3.72
C ASN A 55 -31.13 -14.18 -2.77
N MET A 56 -31.61 -12.92 -2.78
CA MET A 56 -31.92 -12.08 -1.59
C MET A 56 -30.72 -11.68 -0.69
N GLU A 57 -30.35 -10.40 -0.47
CA GLU A 57 -31.07 -9.13 -0.34
C GLU A 57 -30.06 -7.98 -0.62
N ASP A 58 -30.52 -6.87 -1.18
CA ASP A 58 -29.72 -5.67 -1.46
C ASP A 58 -29.15 -5.04 -0.18
N ILE A 59 -27.85 -5.21 0.05
CA ILE A 59 -27.00 -4.20 0.71
C ILE A 59 -25.72 -4.11 -0.12
N HIS A 60 -25.65 -3.13 -1.02
CA HIS A 60 -24.39 -2.71 -1.61
C HIS A 60 -23.49 -2.12 -0.51
N THR A 61 -22.75 -2.97 0.19
CA THR A 61 -21.55 -2.61 0.93
C THR A 61 -20.61 -3.80 0.89
N SER A 62 -20.19 -4.17 -0.33
CA SER A 62 -19.00 -4.97 -0.54
C SER A 62 -17.82 -4.14 -0.08
N HIS A 63 -17.53 -4.20 1.21
CA HIS A 63 -16.31 -3.64 1.79
C HIS A 63 -15.13 -4.31 1.09
N ASN A 64 -14.54 -3.64 0.11
CA ASN A 64 -13.47 -4.22 -0.68
C ASN A 64 -12.28 -4.44 0.26
N GLN A 65 -11.64 -5.60 0.19
CA GLN A 65 -10.52 -5.95 1.07
C GLN A 65 -9.27 -5.06 0.84
N HIS A 66 -9.37 -4.13 -0.11
CA HIS A 66 -8.33 -3.22 -0.56
C HIS A 66 -8.63 -1.74 -0.22
N ASP A 67 -9.72 -1.46 0.50
CA ASP A 67 -10.10 -0.09 0.86
C ASP A 67 -9.49 0.31 2.21
N CYS A 68 -9.25 1.61 2.35
CA CYS A 68 -8.83 2.20 3.62
C CYS A 68 -9.94 2.06 4.66
N ALA A 69 -9.62 1.52 5.83
CA ALA A 69 -10.60 1.32 6.88
C ALA A 69 -10.96 2.62 7.65
N ILE A 70 -10.41 3.77 7.27
CA ILE A 70 -10.77 5.07 7.85
C ILE A 70 -11.70 5.85 6.90
N CYS A 71 -11.28 6.06 5.65
CA CYS A 71 -12.06 6.85 4.69
C CYS A 71 -12.93 6.00 3.75
N TYR A 72 -12.79 4.67 3.79
CA TYR A 72 -13.49 3.71 2.92
C TYR A 72 -13.22 3.89 1.41
N GLY A 73 -12.18 4.65 1.05
CA GLY A 73 -11.73 4.81 -0.32
C GLY A 73 -10.57 3.86 -0.66
N HIS A 74 -10.52 3.44 -1.93
CA HIS A 74 -9.36 2.74 -2.49
C HIS A 74 -8.25 3.72 -2.91
N GLU A 75 -8.62 4.89 -3.41
CA GLU A 75 -7.68 5.91 -3.87
C GLU A 75 -7.96 7.21 -3.12
N LEU A 76 -6.91 7.89 -2.68
CA LEU A 76 -7.00 9.20 -2.05
C LEU A 76 -6.09 10.18 -2.80
N THR A 77 -6.70 11.17 -3.45
CA THR A 77 -5.98 12.27 -4.10
C THR A 77 -5.57 13.31 -3.06
N ILE A 78 -4.27 13.52 -2.89
CA ILE A 78 -3.74 14.61 -2.07
C ILE A 78 -3.55 15.81 -2.98
N GLN A 79 -4.39 16.82 -2.79
CA GLN A 79 -4.22 18.12 -3.42
C GLN A 79 -2.98 18.76 -2.81
N GLY A 80 -2.01 19.18 -3.64
CA GLY A 80 -0.91 20.01 -3.16
C GLY A 80 -1.47 21.31 -2.60
N ASP A 81 -0.88 21.79 -1.50
CA ASP A 81 -1.16 23.11 -0.94
C ASP A 81 -0.61 24.17 -1.92
N ASP A 82 -1.33 24.42 -3.01
CA ASP A 82 -1.12 25.62 -3.83
C ASP A 82 -1.69 26.81 -3.06
N ASP A 83 -0.91 27.29 -2.10
CA ASP A 83 -1.01 28.64 -1.57
C ASP A 83 -0.74 29.62 -2.73
N ASN A 84 -1.75 30.01 -3.50
CA ASN A 84 -1.69 31.24 -4.30
C ASN A 84 -3.07 31.91 -4.39
N ASP A 85 -3.12 33.07 -3.74
CA ASP A 85 -4.05 34.13 -4.01
C ASP A 85 -4.04 34.56 -5.50
N ASP A 86 -5.22 34.97 -5.97
CA ASP A 86 -5.47 35.96 -7.03
C ASP A 86 -5.43 35.55 -8.52
N ASP A 87 -6.44 36.07 -9.22
CA ASP A 87 -6.72 36.08 -10.67
C ASP A 87 -7.11 34.76 -11.38
N GLY A 88 -8.34 34.31 -11.15
CA GLY A 88 -9.37 34.22 -12.21
C GLY A 88 -9.16 33.33 -13.45
N GLN A 89 -8.06 32.60 -13.63
CA GLN A 89 -7.81 31.76 -14.81
C GLN A 89 -7.40 30.34 -14.43
N SER A 90 -8.41 29.47 -14.34
CA SER A 90 -8.27 28.03 -14.10
C SER A 90 -7.69 27.31 -15.33
N HIS A 91 -6.37 27.33 -15.48
CA HIS A 91 -5.64 26.31 -16.20
C HIS A 91 -5.22 25.22 -15.20
N HIS A 92 -6.18 24.37 -14.79
CA HIS A 92 -5.88 23.19 -13.99
C HIS A 92 -5.06 22.21 -14.84
N ASP A 93 -3.75 22.23 -14.65
CA ASP A 93 -2.87 21.15 -15.07
C ASP A 93 -3.26 19.88 -14.28
N GLU A 94 -3.64 18.83 -15.01
CA GLU A 94 -4.01 17.51 -14.46
C GLU A 94 -2.78 16.72 -13.97
N SER A 95 -1.58 17.33 -13.90
CA SER A 95 -0.31 16.64 -13.63
C SER A 95 0.18 16.67 -12.18
N SER A 96 -0.51 17.32 -11.23
CA SER A 96 0.04 17.55 -9.87
C SER A 96 -0.57 16.68 -8.74
N TYR A 97 -1.56 15.83 -9.01
CA TYR A 97 -2.18 15.04 -7.94
C TYR A 97 -1.32 13.85 -7.52
N ASN A 98 -1.06 13.72 -6.22
CA ASN A 98 -0.46 12.52 -5.64
C ASN A 98 -1.58 11.57 -5.20
N VAL A 99 -1.64 10.35 -5.77
CA VAL A 99 -2.61 9.33 -5.37
C VAL A 99 -1.99 8.43 -4.29
N GLN A 100 -2.64 8.35 -3.14
CA GLN A 100 -2.31 7.36 -2.10
C GLN A 100 -3.22 6.15 -2.18
N LEU A 101 -2.62 4.97 -2.05
CA LEU A 101 -3.30 3.69 -1.88
C LEU A 101 -3.21 3.22 -0.40
N PRO A 102 -4.13 2.35 0.07
CA PRO A 102 -4.09 1.76 1.40
C PRO A 102 -2.98 0.72 1.52
N GLU A 103 -1.75 1.16 1.73
CA GLU A 103 -0.58 0.26 1.80
C GLU A 103 -0.27 -0.19 3.24
N ILE A 104 -0.71 0.57 4.25
CA ILE A 104 -0.40 0.24 5.64
C ILE A 104 -1.39 -0.80 6.15
N ARG A 105 -0.87 -1.99 6.48
CA ARG A 105 -1.65 -3.10 7.01
C ARG A 105 -1.47 -3.24 8.52
N CYS A 106 -2.57 -3.42 9.25
CA CYS A 106 -2.48 -3.85 10.65
C CYS A 106 -1.88 -5.28 10.75
N GLU A 107 -0.83 -5.44 11.55
CA GLU A 107 -0.11 -6.72 11.71
C GLU A 107 -0.91 -7.81 12.43
N ASN A 108 -1.97 -7.43 13.16
CA ASN A 108 -2.84 -8.39 13.81
C ASN A 108 -3.63 -9.18 12.75
N GLY A 109 -3.29 -10.45 12.55
CA GLY A 109 -3.81 -11.31 11.47
C GLY A 109 -5.34 -11.34 11.33
N PRO A 110 -6.12 -11.50 12.42
CA PRO A 110 -7.58 -11.39 12.40
C PRO A 110 -8.12 -10.00 12.01
N CYS A 111 -7.35 -8.93 12.21
CA CYS A 111 -7.74 -7.58 11.85
C CYS A 111 -7.41 -7.28 10.39
N GLY A 112 -6.12 -7.33 10.03
CA GLY A 112 -5.62 -7.24 8.66
C GLY A 112 -6.05 -6.00 7.84
N ARG A 113 -6.67 -4.99 8.47
CA ARG A 113 -7.21 -3.80 7.80
C ARG A 113 -6.11 -2.94 7.19
N LEU A 114 -6.44 -2.30 6.07
CA LEU A 114 -5.56 -1.42 5.32
C LEU A 114 -5.90 0.05 5.60
N TYR A 115 -4.90 0.93 5.50
CA TYR A 115 -5.04 2.35 5.71
C TYR A 115 -4.17 3.13 4.73
N HIS A 116 -4.67 4.26 4.24
CA HIS A 116 -3.82 5.29 3.64
C HIS A 116 -2.84 5.82 4.69
N GLN A 117 -1.65 6.22 4.24
CA GLN A 117 -0.65 6.80 5.12
C GLN A 117 -1.16 8.08 5.80
N SER A 118 -1.77 8.99 5.03
CA SER A 118 -2.35 10.23 5.57
C SER A 118 -3.47 9.96 6.58
N CYS A 119 -4.43 9.10 6.25
CA CYS A 119 -5.55 8.78 7.14
C CYS A 119 -5.08 8.20 8.49
N LEU A 120 -4.13 7.26 8.45
CA LEU A 120 -3.61 6.66 9.67
C LEU A 120 -2.76 7.65 10.47
N TYR A 121 -1.97 8.48 9.79
CA TYR A 121 -1.17 9.51 10.43
C TYR A 121 -2.03 10.52 11.20
N GLU A 122 -3.04 11.09 10.55
CA GLU A 122 -3.98 12.03 11.18
C GLU A 122 -4.70 11.39 12.37
N TRP A 123 -5.15 10.15 12.21
CA TRP A 123 -5.78 9.41 13.28
C TRP A 123 -4.86 9.26 14.49
N LEU A 124 -3.64 8.74 14.29
CA LEU A 124 -2.70 8.53 15.39
C LEU A 124 -2.26 9.85 16.03
N GLN A 125 -2.14 10.93 15.25
CA GLN A 125 -1.78 12.25 15.78
C GLN A 125 -2.84 12.79 16.75
N SER A 126 -4.11 12.43 16.55
CA SER A 126 -5.21 12.83 17.43
C SER A 126 -5.24 12.07 18.77
N LEU A 127 -4.53 10.95 18.90
CA LEU A 127 -4.55 10.12 20.10
C LEU A 127 -3.50 10.60 21.12
N PRO A 128 -3.88 10.83 22.40
CA PRO A 128 -2.94 11.25 23.44
C PRO A 128 -1.93 10.15 23.81
N ALA A 129 -2.22 8.89 23.49
CA ALA A 129 -1.35 7.74 23.75
C ALA A 129 -0.28 7.53 22.68
N SER A 130 -0.39 8.20 21.52
CA SER A 130 0.55 8.05 20.43
C SER A 130 1.91 8.64 20.77
N ARG A 131 2.96 8.00 20.30
CA ARG A 131 4.35 8.40 20.51
C ARG A 131 5.04 8.56 19.17
N LYS A 132 5.62 9.74 18.96
CA LYS A 132 6.51 9.98 17.82
C LYS A 132 7.90 9.42 18.14
N CYS A 133 8.39 8.55 17.26
CA CYS A 133 9.73 7.97 17.30
C CYS A 133 10.41 8.31 15.98
N PHE A 134 11.35 9.27 15.98
CA PHE A 134 11.95 9.81 14.75
C PHE A 134 10.88 10.27 13.74
N ASP A 135 10.83 9.65 12.57
CA ASP A 135 9.88 9.93 11.49
C ASP A 135 8.65 9.01 11.49
N GLU A 136 8.53 8.16 12.52
CA GLU A 136 7.46 7.20 12.69
C GLU A 136 6.54 7.59 13.85
N LEU A 137 5.24 7.53 13.64
CA LEU A 137 4.22 7.73 14.65
C LEU A 137 3.64 6.38 15.04
N ILE A 138 3.75 6.03 16.32
CA ILE A 138 3.33 4.75 16.86
C ILE A 138 2.12 4.97 17.78
N GLY A 139 1.06 4.20 17.59
CA GLY A 139 -0.11 4.21 18.47
C GLY A 139 -0.93 2.94 18.31
N THR A 140 -2.25 3.04 18.44
CA THR A 140 -3.14 1.87 18.43
C THR A 140 -4.05 1.85 17.22
N CYS A 141 -4.20 0.66 16.64
CA CYS A 141 -5.11 0.41 15.53
C CYS A 141 -6.56 0.80 15.90
N PRO A 142 -7.28 1.56 15.05
CA PRO A 142 -8.65 2.00 15.34
C PRO A 142 -9.64 0.85 15.60
N TYR A 143 -9.34 -0.35 15.07
CA TYR A 143 -10.25 -1.49 15.09
C TYR A 143 -9.93 -2.52 16.16
N CYS A 144 -8.67 -2.95 16.28
CA CYS A 144 -8.28 -4.01 17.21
C CYS A 144 -7.49 -3.50 18.42
N SER A 145 -7.17 -2.20 18.47
CA SER A 145 -6.32 -1.59 19.51
C SER A 145 -4.90 -2.15 19.64
N GLU A 146 -4.48 -3.04 18.73
CA GLU A 146 -3.11 -3.53 18.66
C GLU A 146 -2.17 -2.41 18.19
N LEU A 147 -0.88 -2.53 18.49
CA LEU A 147 0.13 -1.56 18.09
C LEU A 147 0.16 -1.44 16.56
N ILE A 148 0.23 -0.21 16.06
CA ILE A 148 0.42 0.10 14.64
C ILE A 148 1.27 1.36 14.51
N SER A 149 2.03 1.45 13.43
CA SER A 149 2.89 2.59 13.14
C SER A 149 2.74 3.09 11.71
N VAL A 150 3.09 4.36 11.51
CA VAL A 150 3.07 5.05 10.21
C VAL A 150 4.20 6.04 10.12
N SER A 151 4.92 6.06 8.99
CA SER A 151 5.95 7.05 8.70
C SER A 151 5.39 8.24 7.90
N MET A 152 5.92 9.43 8.13
CA MET A 152 5.69 10.58 7.23
C MET A 152 6.60 10.44 6.00
N THR A 153 6.28 9.53 5.09
CA THR A 153 6.93 9.52 3.78
C THR A 153 6.10 10.42 2.86
N THR A 154 6.54 11.65 2.61
CA THR A 154 6.01 12.44 1.49
C THR A 154 6.33 11.65 0.22
N ALA A 155 5.31 11.02 -0.36
CA ALA A 155 5.45 10.35 -1.64
C ALA A 155 5.92 11.38 -2.68
N GLY A 156 7.15 11.22 -3.18
CA GLY A 156 7.71 12.04 -4.24
C GLY A 156 8.93 12.85 -3.86
N THR A 157 10.10 12.21 -3.80
CA THR A 157 11.40 12.75 -4.28
C THR A 157 12.50 11.71 -4.05
N ILE A 158 12.82 10.92 -5.08
CA ILE A 158 14.13 10.30 -5.29
C ILE A 158 14.54 10.52 -6.75
#